data_AF-A0A9W4GPB2-F1
#
_entry.id   AF-A0A9W4GPB2-F1
#
_cell.length_a   1.000
_cell.length_b   1.000
_cell.length_c   1.000
_cell.angle_alpha   90.00
_cell.angle_beta   90.00
_cell.angle_gamma   90.00
#
_symmetry.space_group_name_H-M   'P 1'
#
loop_
_entity.id
_entity.type
_entity.pdbx_description
1 polymer ?
#
loop_
_entity_poly.entity_id
_entity_poly.type
_entity_poly.pdbx_seq_one_letter_code
_entity_poly.pdbx_strand_id
1 'polypeptide(L)'
;MRHELGEFYPVPDTGVPGPGVQEWLLRLAGHIARSVTEGVVPPPDVPQTHWEWHARFPELAQLLGGWFSQDMPDEFDDHDAALADYLSGTASALVARLTGELHELLALVPDDADLALAAATLGLEVQPPPPYTPAAWLSHLATALTAAGGAAGAS
;
A
#
# COMPACT_ATOMS: atom_id res chain seq x y z
N MET A 1 27.59 -11.44 25.79
CA MET A 1 27.88 -12.16 24.54
C MET A 1 27.01 -11.51 23.47
N ARG A 2 27.60 -10.72 22.57
CA ARG A 2 26.91 -10.08 21.43
C ARG A 2 26.94 -11.07 20.27
N HIS A 3 25.78 -11.52 19.80
CA HIS A 3 25.66 -12.30 18.57
C HIS A 3 25.68 -11.33 17.38
N GLU A 4 26.75 -11.34 16.61
CA GLU A 4 26.79 -10.76 15.26
C GLU A 4 26.13 -11.76 14.32
N LEU A 5 24.84 -11.60 14.05
CA LEU A 5 24.16 -12.27 12.95
C LEU A 5 24.28 -11.37 11.72
N GLY A 6 25.45 -11.38 11.10
CA GLY A 6 25.55 -11.03 9.68
C GLY A 6 25.00 -12.21 8.91
N GLU A 7 23.70 -12.24 8.66
CA GLU A 7 23.14 -13.21 7.72
C GLU A 7 23.73 -12.92 6.33
N PHE A 8 24.72 -13.71 5.94
CA PHE A 8 25.16 -13.80 4.56
C PHE A 8 24.06 -14.52 3.79
N TYR A 9 23.12 -13.75 3.27
CA TYR A 9 22.21 -14.25 2.26
C TYR A 9 23.05 -14.60 1.03
N PRO A 10 23.12 -15.88 0.61
CA PRO A 10 23.70 -16.20 -0.68
C PRO A 10 22.93 -15.41 -1.74
N VAL A 11 23.65 -14.78 -2.67
CA VAL A 11 23.04 -14.09 -3.80
C VAL A 11 22.14 -15.11 -4.50
N PRO A 12 20.81 -14.85 -4.61
CA PRO A 12 19.91 -15.80 -5.24
C PRO A 12 20.39 -16.06 -6.66
N ASP A 13 20.44 -17.33 -7.06
CA ASP A 13 20.76 -17.69 -8.44
C ASP A 13 19.62 -17.19 -9.34
N THR A 14 19.87 -16.07 -10.01
CA THR A 14 18.87 -15.37 -10.82
C THR A 14 18.70 -16.00 -12.21
N GLY A 15 19.44 -17.07 -12.54
CA GLY A 15 19.44 -17.66 -13.88
C GLY A 15 20.02 -16.75 -14.97
N VAL A 16 20.63 -15.62 -14.57
CA VAL A 16 21.28 -14.65 -15.46
C VAL A 16 22.78 -14.90 -15.44
N PRO A 17 23.48 -14.95 -16.60
CA PRO A 17 24.93 -15.08 -16.62
C PRO A 17 25.58 -13.98 -15.75
N GLY A 18 26.52 -14.35 -14.87
CA GLY A 18 27.17 -13.44 -13.92
C GLY A 18 27.64 -12.07 -14.49
N PRO A 19 28.15 -11.98 -15.73
CA PRO A 19 28.48 -10.69 -16.36
C PRO A 19 27.28 -9.75 -16.54
N GLY A 20 26.10 -10.29 -16.84
CA GLY A 20 24.86 -9.52 -17.01
C GLY A 20 24.35 -8.96 -15.68
N VAL A 21 24.53 -9.69 -14.57
CA VAL A 21 24.18 -9.22 -13.22
C VAL A 21 25.08 -8.08 -12.80
N GLN A 22 26.40 -8.20 -13.00
CA GLN A 22 27.35 -7.13 -12.65
C GLN A 22 27.11 -5.86 -13.48
N GLU A 23 26.85 -6.01 -14.78
CA GLU A 23 26.51 -4.88 -15.65
C GLU A 23 25.21 -4.19 -15.22
N TRP A 24 24.17 -4.98 -14.90
CA TRP A 24 22.91 -4.46 -14.38
C TRP A 24 23.09 -3.71 -13.05
N LEU A 25 23.84 -4.26 -12.10
CA LEU A 25 24.14 -3.62 -10.82
C LEU A 25 24.88 -2.29 -10.98
N LEU A 26 25.84 -2.22 -11.91
CA LEU A 26 26.57 -0.98 -12.19
C LEU A 26 25.67 0.09 -12.81
N ARG A 27 24.75 -0.30 -13.72
CA ARG A 27 23.75 0.62 -14.29
C ARG A 27 22.80 1.14 -13.23
N LEU A 28 22.33 0.26 -12.33
CA LEU A 28 21.47 0.65 -11.21
C LEU A 28 22.20 1.60 -10.26
N ALA A 29 23.45 1.29 -9.87
CA ALA A 29 24.27 2.15 -9.03
C ALA A 29 24.49 3.54 -9.65
N GLY A 30 24.72 3.60 -10.97
CA GLY A 30 24.81 4.86 -11.71
C GLY A 30 23.51 5.67 -11.66
N HIS A 31 22.35 5.01 -11.77
CA HIS A 31 21.04 5.66 -11.63
C HIS A 31 20.84 6.23 -10.22
N ILE A 32 21.13 5.44 -9.18
CA ILE A 32 21.00 5.86 -7.78
C ILE A 32 21.92 7.05 -7.49
N ALA A 33 23.19 6.98 -7.92
CA ALA A 33 24.15 8.06 -7.72
C ALA A 33 23.69 9.37 -8.38
N ARG A 34 23.12 9.28 -9.58
CA ARG A 34 22.53 10.42 -10.28
C ARG A 34 21.32 10.99 -9.55
N SER A 35 20.39 10.14 -9.10
CA SER A 35 19.22 10.58 -8.33
C SER A 35 19.61 11.28 -7.04
N VAL A 36 20.63 10.78 -6.32
CA VAL A 36 21.14 11.40 -5.09
C VAL A 36 21.84 12.74 -5.37
N THR A 37 22.62 12.81 -6.46
CA THR A 37 23.43 14.00 -6.77
C THR A 37 22.62 15.13 -7.40
N GLU A 38 21.72 14.78 -8.32
CA GLU A 38 20.99 15.73 -9.17
C GLU A 38 19.55 15.94 -8.67
N GLY A 39 19.08 15.15 -7.70
CA GLY A 39 17.69 15.18 -7.23
C GLY A 39 16.69 14.64 -8.26
N VAL A 40 17.17 14.02 -9.34
CA VAL A 40 16.33 13.49 -10.42
C VAL A 40 15.81 12.12 -10.02
N VAL A 41 14.57 12.07 -9.53
CA VAL A 41 13.82 10.84 -9.30
C VAL A 41 12.81 10.70 -10.44
N PRO A 42 12.65 9.51 -11.05
CA PRO A 42 11.57 9.27 -11.99
C PRO A 42 10.23 9.68 -11.36
N PRO A 43 9.29 10.25 -12.14
CA PRO A 43 7.97 10.51 -11.61
C PRO A 43 7.36 9.20 -11.11
N PRO A 44 6.61 9.22 -10.00
CA PRO A 44 5.90 8.03 -9.55
C PRO A 44 4.94 7.57 -10.65
N ASP A 45 5.09 6.33 -11.07
CA ASP A 45 4.23 5.69 -12.07
C ASP A 45 3.23 4.76 -11.38
N VAL A 46 2.16 4.36 -12.07
CA VAL A 46 1.19 3.41 -11.54
C VAL A 46 1.87 2.03 -11.42
N PRO A 47 1.82 1.36 -10.25
CA PRO A 47 2.36 0.01 -10.10
C PRO A 47 1.78 -0.95 -11.13
N GLN A 48 2.63 -1.82 -11.68
CA GLN A 48 2.29 -2.75 -12.75
C GLN A 48 2.14 -4.18 -12.23
N THR A 49 2.83 -4.52 -11.15
CA THR A 49 2.81 -5.87 -10.59
C THR A 49 2.18 -5.92 -9.22
N HIS A 50 1.62 -7.08 -8.86
CA HIS A 50 1.07 -7.33 -7.53
C HIS A 50 2.05 -6.98 -6.40
N TRP A 51 3.35 -7.29 -6.58
CA TRP A 51 4.38 -6.95 -5.60
C TRP A 51 4.59 -5.43 -5.47
N GLU A 52 4.62 -4.69 -6.59
CA GLU A 52 4.77 -3.23 -6.55
C GLU A 52 3.58 -2.55 -5.86
N TRP A 53 2.36 -3.06 -6.08
CA TRP A 53 1.16 -2.60 -5.37
C TRP A 53 1.29 -2.77 -3.86
N HIS A 54 1.64 -3.97 -3.40
CA HIS A 54 1.78 -4.27 -1.97
C HIS A 54 2.99 -3.60 -1.31
N ALA A 55 4.08 -3.38 -2.07
CA ALA A 55 5.24 -2.66 -1.57
C ALA A 55 4.94 -1.16 -1.37
N ARG A 56 4.10 -0.58 -2.24
CA ARG A 56 3.75 0.84 -2.21
C ARG A 56 2.63 1.18 -1.23
N PHE A 57 1.63 0.30 -1.10
CA PHE A 57 0.44 0.54 -0.27
C PHE A 57 0.23 -0.56 0.78
N PRO A 58 1.21 -0.84 1.67
CA PRO A 58 1.13 -1.95 2.61
C PRO A 58 0.02 -1.82 3.64
N GLU A 59 -0.25 -0.62 4.17
CA GLU A 59 -1.31 -0.45 5.17
C GLU A 59 -2.70 -0.51 4.53
N LEU A 60 -2.82 0.03 3.31
CA LEU A 60 -4.05 -0.10 2.53
C LEU A 60 -4.33 -1.56 2.15
N ALA A 61 -3.31 -2.30 1.72
CA ALA A 61 -3.46 -3.73 1.46
C ALA A 61 -3.88 -4.50 2.71
N GLN A 62 -3.34 -4.16 3.87
CA GLN A 62 -3.73 -4.76 5.14
C GLN A 62 -5.19 -4.48 5.50
N LEU A 63 -5.67 -3.24 5.32
CA LEU A 63 -7.07 -2.91 5.57
C LEU A 63 -8.00 -3.64 4.59
N LEU A 64 -7.71 -3.54 3.28
CA LEU A 64 -8.59 -4.09 2.25
C LEU A 64 -8.64 -5.62 2.30
N GLY A 65 -7.48 -6.29 2.34
CA GLY A 65 -7.40 -7.74 2.43
C GLY A 65 -7.73 -8.32 3.81
N GLY A 66 -7.68 -7.52 4.87
CA GLY A 66 -7.96 -7.97 6.24
C GLY A 66 -9.41 -7.79 6.66
N TRP A 67 -10.00 -6.61 6.41
CA TRP A 67 -11.34 -6.24 6.90
C TRP A 67 -12.39 -6.13 5.79
N PHE A 68 -11.96 -6.06 4.52
CA PHE A 68 -12.85 -5.98 3.36
C PHE A 68 -12.63 -7.16 2.39
N SER A 69 -12.23 -8.30 2.94
CA SER A 69 -12.15 -9.59 2.25
C SER A 69 -13.55 -10.21 2.10
N GLN A 70 -13.64 -11.31 1.35
CA GLN A 70 -14.90 -12.05 1.16
C GLN A 70 -15.58 -12.51 2.46
N ASP A 71 -14.82 -12.64 3.55
CA ASP A 71 -15.30 -13.13 4.86
C ASP A 71 -15.95 -12.00 5.70
N MET A 72 -15.78 -10.73 5.30
CA MET A 72 -16.30 -9.56 6.02
C MET A 72 -17.79 -9.65 6.36
N PRO A 73 -18.71 -10.07 5.46
CA PRO A 73 -20.14 -10.14 5.79
C PRO A 73 -20.50 -11.20 6.85
N ASP A 74 -19.61 -12.17 7.10
CA ASP A 74 -19.78 -13.17 8.15
C ASP A 74 -19.24 -12.69 9.51
N GLU A 75 -18.29 -11.74 9.48
CA GLU A 75 -17.61 -11.21 10.68
C GLU A 75 -18.23 -9.89 11.19
N PHE A 76 -18.78 -9.08 10.29
CA PHE A 76 -19.25 -7.72 10.58
C PHE A 76 -20.65 -7.46 10.01
N ASP A 77 -21.43 -6.65 10.73
CA ASP A 77 -22.77 -6.25 10.30
C ASP A 77 -22.74 -5.41 9.00
N ASP A 78 -21.75 -4.51 8.89
CA ASP A 78 -21.56 -3.62 7.74
C ASP A 78 -20.11 -3.10 7.63
N HIS A 79 -19.86 -2.29 6.59
CA HIS A 79 -18.54 -1.73 6.29
C HIS A 79 -18.06 -0.74 7.37
N ASP A 80 -18.99 -0.06 8.04
CA ASP A 80 -18.65 0.90 9.09
C ASP A 80 -18.23 0.16 10.38
N ALA A 81 -18.89 -0.97 10.68
CA ALA A 81 -18.52 -1.86 11.78
C ALA A 81 -17.12 -2.46 11.56
N ALA A 82 -16.82 -2.94 10.34
CA ALA A 82 -15.49 -3.45 9.99
C ALA A 82 -14.41 -2.36 10.14
N LEU A 83 -14.68 -1.14 9.65
CA LEU A 83 -13.76 -0.01 9.79
C LEU A 83 -13.55 0.39 11.26
N ALA A 84 -14.61 0.40 12.07
CA ALA A 84 -14.53 0.75 13.48
C ALA A 84 -13.70 -0.28 14.27
N ASP A 85 -13.86 -1.57 13.97
CA ASP A 85 -13.04 -2.64 14.55
C ASP A 85 -11.56 -2.45 14.22
N TYR A 86 -11.23 -2.26 12.94
CA TYR A 86 -9.86 -1.95 12.49
C TYR A 86 -9.25 -0.78 13.26
N LEU A 87 -9.98 0.34 13.36
CA LEU A 87 -9.51 1.55 14.04
C LEU A 87 -9.32 1.36 15.54
N SER A 88 -10.11 0.49 16.17
CA SER A 88 -10.00 0.21 17.61
C SER A 88 -8.72 -0.55 17.98
N GLY A 89 -8.24 -1.41 17.08
CA GLY A 89 -7.05 -2.23 17.28
C GLY A 89 -5.76 -1.65 16.70
N THR A 90 -5.85 -0.61 15.87
CA THR A 90 -4.71 -0.10 15.08
C THR A 90 -4.07 1.13 15.71
N ALA A 91 -2.73 1.14 15.76
CA ALA A 91 -1.98 2.29 16.26
C ALA A 91 -2.19 3.54 15.37
N SER A 92 -2.32 4.72 15.99
CA SER A 92 -2.60 5.98 15.29
C SER A 92 -1.59 6.34 14.20
N ALA A 93 -0.32 5.96 14.37
CA ALA A 93 0.72 6.16 13.35
C ALA A 93 0.46 5.33 12.08
N LEU A 94 -0.08 4.11 12.22
CA LEU A 94 -0.45 3.27 11.08
C LEU A 94 -1.70 3.81 10.40
N VAL A 95 -2.68 4.30 11.16
CA VAL A 95 -3.88 4.98 10.61
C VAL A 95 -3.47 6.22 9.81
N ALA A 96 -2.53 7.02 10.31
CA ALA A 96 -2.01 8.18 9.60
C ALA A 96 -1.30 7.79 8.29
N ARG A 97 -0.53 6.70 8.31
CA ARG A 97 0.13 6.15 7.12
C ARG A 97 -0.89 5.65 6.09
N LEU A 98 -1.86 4.84 6.52
CA LEU A 98 -2.99 4.38 5.70
C LEU A 98 -3.72 5.55 5.04
N THR A 99 -3.99 6.62 5.80
CA THR A 99 -4.63 7.83 5.29
C THR A 99 -3.83 8.43 4.13
N GLY A 100 -2.51 8.53 4.29
CA GLY A 100 -1.60 9.00 3.24
C GLY A 100 -1.60 8.09 2.00
N GLU A 101 -1.49 6.78 2.20
CA GLU A 101 -1.51 5.77 1.14
C GLU A 101 -2.81 5.82 0.32
N LEU A 102 -3.96 6.02 0.99
CA LEU A 102 -5.25 6.12 0.32
C LEU A 102 -5.39 7.40 -0.51
N HIS A 103 -4.91 8.54 0.02
CA HIS A 103 -4.87 9.79 -0.77
C HIS A 103 -3.92 9.69 -1.97
N GLU A 104 -2.78 9.01 -1.80
CA GLU A 104 -1.84 8.75 -2.88
C GLU A 104 -2.48 7.87 -3.97
N LEU A 105 -3.17 6.79 -3.60
CA LEU A 105 -3.87 5.93 -4.54
C LEU A 105 -4.90 6.71 -5.38
N LEU A 106 -5.73 7.52 -4.72
CA LEU A 106 -6.76 8.34 -5.38
C LEU A 106 -6.16 9.40 -6.33
N ALA A 107 -4.97 9.91 -6.02
CA ALA A 107 -4.27 10.84 -6.90
C ALA A 107 -3.58 10.13 -8.08
N LEU A 108 -3.11 8.90 -7.87
CA LEU A 108 -2.37 8.11 -8.85
C LEU A 108 -3.29 7.45 -9.88
N VAL A 109 -4.49 7.04 -9.47
CA VAL A 109 -5.45 6.30 -10.30
C VAL A 109 -6.79 7.06 -10.35
N PRO A 110 -6.96 8.03 -11.28
CA PRO A 110 -8.14 8.90 -11.32
C PRO A 110 -9.37 8.25 -11.98
N ASP A 111 -9.20 7.14 -12.71
CA ASP A 111 -10.30 6.40 -13.33
C ASP A 111 -10.93 5.42 -12.34
N ASP A 112 -12.27 5.39 -12.26
CA ASP A 112 -13.01 4.58 -11.27
C ASP A 112 -12.87 3.07 -11.53
N ALA A 113 -12.77 2.64 -12.79
CA ALA A 113 -12.61 1.22 -13.14
C ALA A 113 -11.17 0.74 -12.85
N ASP A 114 -10.18 1.55 -13.20
CA ASP A 114 -8.77 1.25 -12.85
C ASP A 114 -8.56 1.26 -11.34
N LEU A 115 -9.23 2.17 -10.62
CA LEU A 115 -9.17 2.23 -9.15
C LEU A 115 -9.84 1.00 -8.51
N ALA A 116 -10.94 0.51 -9.07
CA ALA A 116 -11.56 -0.73 -8.62
C ALA A 116 -10.61 -1.93 -8.82
N LEU A 117 -9.90 -1.99 -9.95
CA LEU A 117 -8.90 -3.04 -10.22
C LEU A 117 -7.71 -2.93 -9.26
N ALA A 118 -7.23 -1.72 -8.99
CA ALA A 118 -6.16 -1.48 -8.03
C ALA A 118 -6.58 -1.90 -6.61
N ALA A 119 -7.78 -1.53 -6.17
CA ALA A 119 -8.32 -1.93 -4.87
C ALA A 119 -8.46 -3.46 -4.75
N ALA A 120 -8.95 -4.13 -5.80
CA ALA A 120 -9.01 -5.59 -5.84
C ALA A 120 -7.62 -6.24 -5.80
N THR A 121 -6.64 -5.64 -6.49
CA THR A 121 -5.24 -6.08 -6.42
C THR A 121 -4.64 -5.94 -5.02
N LEU A 122 -5.13 -4.97 -4.24
CA LEU A 122 -4.75 -4.75 -2.83
C LEU A 122 -5.58 -5.59 -1.84
N GLY A 123 -6.50 -6.44 -2.32
CA GLY A 123 -7.25 -7.38 -1.49
C GLY A 123 -8.70 -6.99 -1.19
N LEU A 124 -9.25 -5.93 -1.80
CA LEU A 124 -10.68 -5.64 -1.69
C LEU A 124 -11.49 -6.70 -2.43
N GLU A 125 -12.32 -7.46 -1.71
CA GLU A 125 -13.13 -8.53 -2.29
C GLU A 125 -14.64 -8.29 -2.11
N VAL A 126 -15.04 -7.36 -1.24
CA VAL A 126 -16.44 -6.93 -1.11
C VAL A 126 -16.76 -5.74 -2.01
N GLN A 127 -18.02 -5.65 -2.40
CA GLN A 127 -18.52 -4.48 -3.13
C GLN A 127 -18.74 -3.31 -2.16
N PRO A 128 -18.43 -2.08 -2.58
CA PRO A 128 -18.78 -0.89 -1.81
C PRO A 128 -20.27 -0.88 -1.43
N PRO A 129 -20.62 -0.37 -0.23
CA PRO A 129 -22.01 -0.26 0.17
C PRO A 129 -22.75 0.73 -0.75
N PRO A 130 -23.97 0.44 -1.22
CA PRO A 130 -24.76 1.40 -1.97
C PRO A 130 -24.97 2.70 -1.18
N PRO A 131 -24.94 3.89 -1.81
CA PRO A 131 -24.93 4.14 -3.25
C PRO A 131 -23.53 4.36 -3.85
N TYR A 132 -22.46 3.99 -3.17
CA TYR A 132 -21.12 4.39 -3.59
C TYR A 132 -20.61 3.59 -4.80
N THR A 133 -19.92 4.30 -5.72
CA THR A 133 -18.95 3.67 -6.62
C THR A 133 -17.66 3.36 -5.86
N PRO A 134 -16.75 2.54 -6.39
CA PRO A 134 -15.44 2.30 -5.79
C PRO A 134 -14.67 3.58 -5.44
N ALA A 135 -14.54 4.54 -6.36
CA ALA A 135 -13.85 5.80 -6.07
C ALA A 135 -14.57 6.64 -5.01
N ALA A 136 -15.90 6.67 -5.06
CA ALA A 136 -16.69 7.42 -4.08
C ALA A 136 -16.54 6.82 -2.67
N TRP A 137 -16.51 5.49 -2.56
CA TRP A 137 -16.33 4.80 -1.29
C TRP A 137 -14.90 4.94 -0.74
N LEU A 138 -13.86 4.79 -1.58
CA LEU A 138 -12.48 5.03 -1.15
C LEU A 138 -12.25 6.49 -0.72
N SER A 139 -12.89 7.45 -1.40
CA SER A 139 -12.88 8.86 -0.98
C SER A 139 -13.60 9.07 0.36
N HIS A 140 -14.69 8.35 0.59
CA HIS A 140 -15.40 8.36 1.85
C HIS A 140 -14.55 7.78 2.99
N LEU A 141 -13.86 6.64 2.76
CA LEU A 141 -12.90 6.07 3.70
C LEU A 141 -11.78 7.06 4.04
N ALA A 142 -11.19 7.74 3.05
CA ALA A 142 -10.15 8.73 3.29
C ALA A 142 -10.62 9.87 4.22
N THR A 143 -11.87 10.31 4.04
CA THR A 143 -12.49 11.33 4.89
C THR A 143 -12.69 10.81 6.32
N ALA A 144 -13.19 9.59 6.48
CA ALA A 144 -13.39 8.97 7.79
C ALA A 144 -12.06 8.77 8.54
N LEU A 145 -11.02 8.29 7.85
CA LEU A 145 -9.68 8.10 8.43
C LEU A 145 -9.02 9.41 8.85
N THR A 146 -9.17 10.47 8.04
CA THR A 146 -8.69 11.81 8.39
C THR A 146 -9.37 12.34 9.66
N ALA A 147 -10.68 12.13 9.81
CA ALA A 147 -11.42 12.52 11.00
C ALA A 147 -10.98 11.72 12.24
N ALA A 148 -10.76 10.41 12.11
CA ALA A 148 -10.29 9.55 13.18
C ALA A 148 -8.87 9.95 13.66
N GLY A 149 -7.96 10.26 12.72
CA GLY A 149 -6.62 10.76 13.03
C GLY A 149 -6.63 12.11 13.75
N GLY A 150 -7.55 13.01 13.39
CA GLY A 150 -7.75 14.29 14.06
C GLY A 150 -8.24 14.16 15.52
N ALA A 151 -9.11 13.18 15.79
CA ALA A 151 -9.60 12.92 17.15
C ALA A 151 -8.50 12.37 18.08
N ALA A 152 -7.59 11.53 17.55
CA ALA A 152 -6.48 10.96 18.31
C ALA A 152 -5.39 11.98 18.69
N GLY A 153 -5.25 13.08 17.92
CA GLY A 153 -4.29 14.15 18.23
C GLY A 153 -4.78 15.20 19.22
N ALA A 154 -6.06 15.14 19.63
CA ALA A 154 -6.71 16.10 20.53
C ALA A 154 -6.93 15.58 21.96
N SER A 155 -6.48 14.35 22.26
CA SER A 155 -6.55 13.70 23.59
C SER A 155 -5.17 13.63 24.23
#